data_AF-A0A6A1UMY4-F1
#
_entry.id   AF-A0A6A1UMY4-F1
#
_cell.length_a   1.000
_cell.length_b   1.000
_cell.length_c   1.000
_cell.angle_alpha   90.00
_cell.angle_beta   90.00
_cell.angle_gamma   90.00
#
_symmetry.space_group_name_H-M   'P 1'
#
loop_
_entity.id
_entity.type
_entity.pdbx_description
1 polymer ?
#
loop_
_entity_poly.entity_id
_entity_poly.type
_entity_poly.pdbx_seq_one_letter_code
_entity_poly.pdbx_strand_id
1 'polypeptide(L)'
;MFDTLDSCFPQMIRNTMLWFTVSQANSTTGEIKPSSSKLQVHPFTPKASLIRYWNKHINNNLPKPLFLLSKASPLNSTNSAFLTKLAIENSLSSHLGSFCSLANLYCSFDSKPDLYKHDNRDTNFALYSDKGFANYGSSKQGGVDSFKNYSKGLNNPNDSFEKYSRDSTRRSEAFTNYADDANVANSNFTSYGSKATGGSGEFSNYDKLVNVPNLQFKTYKTDAEDHELSFSSYSDETNSGAETFTGYGKNAKGGPSEFNNYGDDSNIIASSFTGYGESGNGANDSFASYGQSGNNPQNDFKNYGTGTNSGIDSFSSYRNGANVGDDSFQSYAKNSNSSRVNFANYGRSFNHGNDTFKEYGKGSKRPANIGFKSYSMDRTFKEYTDKGVTFSEYKNFSTASEGALLKIGSLVKRWVEPGKFFRESMLKQGNVMVMPDIEDRMPRRSFLPPWILSKLPFSTSRLPELKGFSTHERIRRWSACYSTRWRSARGPRAR
;
A
#
# COMPACT_ATOMS: atom_id res chain seq x y z
N MET A 1 -9.25 -31.13 64.26
CA MET A 1 -10.42 -30.27 64.02
C MET A 1 -10.67 -30.31 62.52
N PHE A 2 -11.14 -31.38 61.89
CA PHE A 2 -12.21 -32.33 62.28
C PHE A 2 -13.50 -31.61 62.65
N ASP A 3 -14.40 -31.54 61.69
CA ASP A 3 -15.76 -32.15 61.72
C ASP A 3 -16.58 -31.53 60.56
N THR A 4 -17.44 -32.18 59.76
CA THR A 4 -17.74 -33.57 59.34
C THR A 4 -19.13 -33.51 58.68
N LEU A 5 -19.35 -34.32 57.63
CA LEU A 5 -20.62 -35.03 57.31
C LEU A 5 -21.82 -34.17 56.84
N ASP A 6 -22.67 -34.56 55.88
CA ASP A 6 -23.26 -35.88 55.57
C ASP A 6 -23.73 -35.92 54.09
N SER A 7 -23.48 -37.02 53.34
CA SER A 7 -24.45 -38.05 52.88
C SER A 7 -25.40 -37.64 51.72
N CYS A 8 -25.95 -38.45 50.81
CA CYS A 8 -25.88 -39.84 50.39
C CYS A 8 -26.57 -39.97 48.99
N PHE A 9 -26.27 -41.06 48.27
CA PHE A 9 -26.83 -41.63 47.01
C PHE A 9 -28.41 -41.70 46.93
N PRO A 10 -29.11 -42.15 45.83
CA PRO A 10 -28.68 -43.11 44.78
C PRO A 10 -29.26 -43.05 43.32
N GLN A 11 -28.63 -43.91 42.48
CA GLN A 11 -29.11 -44.82 41.41
C GLN A 11 -29.69 -44.39 40.02
N MET A 12 -28.95 -44.85 38.99
CA MET A 12 -29.32 -45.65 37.80
C MET A 12 -30.77 -45.64 37.26
N ILE A 13 -30.89 -45.47 35.93
CA ILE A 13 -31.49 -46.46 35.01
C ILE A 13 -30.75 -46.43 33.64
N ARG A 14 -30.26 -47.61 33.21
CA ARG A 14 -29.91 -47.95 31.82
C ARG A 14 -31.20 -48.14 31.01
N ASN A 15 -31.22 -47.72 29.74
CA ASN A 15 -31.73 -48.59 28.68
C ASN A 15 -31.29 -48.12 27.28
N THR A 16 -30.49 -48.98 26.66
CA THR A 16 -30.23 -49.10 25.23
C THR A 16 -31.49 -49.60 24.50
N MET A 17 -31.80 -49.05 23.32
CA MET A 17 -32.12 -49.84 22.12
C MET A 17 -32.26 -48.94 20.88
N LEU A 18 -31.55 -49.38 19.83
CA LEU A 18 -31.61 -48.90 18.45
C LEU A 18 -33.01 -49.09 17.86
N TRP A 19 -33.43 -48.17 16.99
CA TRP A 19 -34.19 -48.51 15.78
C TRP A 19 -33.69 -47.70 14.59
N PHE A 20 -33.13 -48.40 13.60
CA PHE A 20 -32.90 -47.93 12.24
C PHE A 20 -34.22 -48.00 11.46
N THR A 21 -34.54 -46.98 10.67
CA THR A 21 -35.35 -47.17 9.45
C THR A 21 -34.75 -46.38 8.30
N VAL A 22 -34.46 -47.11 7.23
CA VAL A 22 -34.09 -46.63 5.90
C VAL A 22 -35.39 -46.42 5.12
N SER A 23 -35.52 -45.33 4.35
CA SER A 23 -36.33 -45.33 3.14
C SER A 23 -35.89 -44.27 2.13
N GLN A 24 -35.31 -44.83 1.06
CA GLN A 24 -35.40 -44.54 -0.37
C GLN A 24 -35.57 -43.10 -0.90
N ALA A 25 -34.66 -42.81 -1.83
CA ALA A 25 -34.67 -41.69 -2.75
C ALA A 25 -35.82 -41.79 -3.77
N ASN A 26 -36.35 -40.62 -4.16
CA ASN A 26 -36.96 -40.44 -5.48
C ASN A 26 -36.54 -39.08 -6.04
N SER A 27 -36.00 -39.12 -7.25
CA SER A 27 -35.49 -38.01 -8.03
C SER A 27 -36.60 -37.46 -8.92
N THR A 28 -36.91 -36.16 -8.81
CA THR A 28 -37.59 -35.42 -9.89
C THR A 28 -37.06 -33.99 -9.93
N THR A 29 -36.65 -33.60 -11.13
CA THR A 29 -36.11 -32.32 -11.57
C THR A 29 -37.13 -31.18 -11.50
N GLY A 30 -36.73 -30.02 -10.96
CA GLY A 30 -37.49 -28.78 -10.98
C GLY A 30 -36.64 -27.58 -10.54
N GLU A 31 -36.75 -26.49 -11.30
CA GLU A 31 -36.06 -25.18 -11.24
C GLU A 31 -35.56 -24.69 -9.86
N ILE A 32 -34.29 -24.24 -9.82
CA ILE A 32 -33.69 -23.61 -8.63
C ILE A 32 -34.03 -22.11 -8.61
N LYS A 33 -35.12 -21.75 -7.92
CA LYS A 33 -35.23 -20.45 -7.22
C LYS A 33 -34.25 -20.46 -6.03
N PRO A 34 -33.69 -19.31 -5.60
CA PRO A 34 -32.83 -19.26 -4.42
C PRO A 34 -33.68 -19.54 -3.17
N SER A 35 -33.70 -20.81 -2.77
CA SER A 35 -34.28 -21.26 -1.52
C SER A 35 -33.48 -20.65 -0.37
N SER A 36 -34.18 -19.84 0.43
CA SER A 36 -33.85 -19.51 1.82
C SER A 36 -33.80 -20.81 2.64
N SER A 37 -32.76 -21.62 2.46
CA SER A 37 -32.47 -22.71 3.37
C SER A 37 -32.03 -22.09 4.69
N LYS A 38 -32.81 -22.29 5.75
CA LYS A 38 -32.34 -22.08 7.13
C LYS A 38 -31.05 -22.88 7.29
N LEU A 39 -29.90 -22.23 7.14
CA LEU A 39 -28.60 -22.78 7.54
C LEU A 39 -28.75 -23.15 9.02
N GLN A 40 -28.88 -24.44 9.33
CA GLN A 40 -28.83 -24.90 10.72
C GLN A 40 -27.41 -24.67 11.23
N VAL A 41 -27.20 -23.50 11.84
CA VAL A 41 -25.94 -23.13 12.47
C VAL A 41 -25.92 -23.76 13.86
N HIS A 42 -24.95 -24.64 14.11
CA HIS A 42 -24.80 -25.28 15.42
C HIS A 42 -24.67 -24.21 16.53
N PRO A 43 -25.38 -24.35 17.67
CA PRO A 43 -25.57 -23.29 18.66
C PRO A 43 -24.28 -22.81 19.34
N PHE A 44 -23.24 -23.64 19.33
CA PHE A 44 -21.94 -23.36 19.93
C PHE A 44 -20.87 -22.91 18.92
N THR A 45 -21.27 -22.52 17.71
CA THR A 45 -20.33 -21.95 16.74
C THR A 45 -20.11 -20.46 16.99
N PRO A 46 -18.96 -19.90 16.57
CA PRO A 46 -18.71 -18.47 16.61
C PRO A 46 -19.80 -17.66 15.89
N LYS A 47 -20.30 -18.17 14.76
CA LYS A 47 -21.41 -17.56 14.00
C LYS A 47 -22.71 -17.52 14.79
N ALA A 48 -23.07 -18.59 15.51
CA ALA A 48 -24.24 -18.58 16.39
C ALA A 48 -24.09 -17.56 17.54
N SER A 49 -22.89 -17.41 18.08
CA SER A 49 -22.61 -16.39 19.11
C SER A 49 -22.84 -14.97 18.59
N LEU A 50 -22.39 -14.65 17.38
CA LEU A 50 -22.61 -13.35 16.73
C LEU A 50 -24.11 -13.07 16.50
N ILE A 51 -24.85 -14.08 16.00
CA ILE A 51 -26.30 -13.97 15.79
C ILE A 51 -27.03 -13.69 17.12
N ARG A 52 -26.65 -14.38 18.20
CA ARG A 52 -27.23 -14.18 19.53
C ARG A 52 -26.92 -12.78 20.07
N TYR A 53 -25.69 -12.29 19.91
CA TYR A 53 -25.31 -10.94 20.30
C TYR A 53 -26.14 -9.90 19.54
N TRP A 54 -26.24 -10.04 18.22
CA TRP A 54 -27.04 -9.14 17.38
C TRP A 54 -28.50 -9.08 17.82
N ASN A 55 -29.12 -10.24 18.05
CA ASN A 55 -30.52 -10.32 18.52
C ASN A 55 -30.73 -9.66 19.88
N LYS A 56 -29.71 -9.65 20.74
CA LYS A 56 -29.80 -9.05 22.08
C LYS A 56 -29.66 -7.53 22.06
N HIS A 57 -28.87 -6.98 21.14
CA HIS A 57 -28.47 -5.58 21.15
C HIS A 57 -29.12 -4.72 20.06
N ILE A 58 -29.65 -5.32 18.99
CA ILE A 58 -30.27 -4.60 17.88
C ILE A 58 -31.76 -4.90 17.86
N ASN A 59 -32.56 -3.96 18.38
CA ASN A 59 -34.01 -4.06 18.45
C ASN A 59 -34.66 -3.49 17.18
N ASN A 60 -34.44 -4.13 16.03
CA ASN A 60 -35.17 -3.84 14.81
C ASN A 60 -35.49 -5.13 14.04
N ASN A 61 -36.46 -5.04 13.13
CA ASN A 61 -36.88 -6.17 12.29
C ASN A 61 -36.16 -6.21 10.95
N LEU A 62 -35.08 -5.45 10.79
CA LEU A 62 -34.31 -5.42 9.54
C LEU A 62 -33.51 -6.73 9.38
N PRO A 63 -33.28 -7.19 8.15
CA PRO A 63 -32.44 -8.35 7.91
C PRO A 63 -31.04 -8.11 8.50
N LYS A 64 -30.48 -9.14 9.14
CA LYS A 64 -29.11 -9.07 9.65
C LYS A 64 -28.16 -8.84 8.47
N PRO A 65 -27.19 -7.92 8.56
CA PRO A 65 -26.27 -7.64 7.47
C PRO A 65 -25.54 -8.92 7.04
N LEU A 66 -25.82 -9.38 5.81
CA LEU A 66 -25.19 -10.59 5.26
C LEU A 66 -23.68 -10.45 5.21
N PHE A 67 -23.18 -9.25 4.94
CA PHE A 67 -21.78 -8.89 5.02
C PHE A 67 -21.15 -9.31 6.37
N LEU A 68 -21.70 -8.86 7.51
CA LEU A 68 -21.14 -9.19 8.83
C LEU A 68 -21.24 -10.70 9.15
N LEU A 69 -22.35 -11.34 8.76
CA LEU A 69 -22.53 -12.78 8.95
C LEU A 69 -21.59 -13.63 8.07
N SER A 70 -21.21 -13.12 6.90
CA SER A 70 -20.21 -13.75 6.01
C SER A 70 -18.80 -13.68 6.59
N LYS A 71 -18.54 -12.69 7.45
CA LYS A 71 -17.27 -12.49 8.17
C LYS A 71 -17.21 -13.22 9.51
N ALA A 72 -18.25 -13.93 9.95
CA ALA A 72 -18.14 -14.77 11.14
C ALA A 72 -17.15 -15.93 10.90
N SER A 73 -16.36 -16.31 11.92
CA SER A 73 -15.46 -17.48 11.83
C SER A 73 -16.20 -18.72 11.34
N PRO A 74 -15.69 -19.44 10.32
CA PRO A 74 -16.29 -20.69 9.86
C PRO A 74 -15.91 -21.87 10.77
N LEU A 75 -15.10 -21.64 11.81
CA LEU A 75 -14.72 -22.67 12.77
C LEU A 75 -15.97 -23.32 13.38
N ASN A 76 -16.06 -24.63 13.26
CA ASN A 76 -16.99 -25.41 14.05
C ASN A 76 -16.53 -25.47 15.52
N SER A 77 -17.38 -25.98 16.40
CA SER A 77 -17.09 -26.07 17.84
C SER A 77 -15.81 -26.86 18.13
N THR A 78 -15.54 -27.93 17.39
CA THR A 78 -14.36 -28.79 17.57
C THR A 78 -13.08 -28.06 17.19
N ASN A 79 -13.03 -27.45 16.00
CA ASN A 79 -11.87 -26.71 15.52
C ASN A 79 -11.61 -25.48 16.40
N SER A 80 -12.67 -24.81 16.87
CA SER A 80 -12.55 -23.71 17.83
C SER A 80 -11.88 -24.16 19.14
N ALA A 81 -12.28 -25.31 19.69
CA ALA A 81 -11.69 -25.85 20.92
C ALA A 81 -10.22 -26.26 20.71
N PHE A 82 -9.92 -26.95 19.61
CA PHE A 82 -8.56 -27.37 19.26
C PHE A 82 -7.60 -26.18 19.10
N LEU A 83 -7.99 -25.18 18.32
CA LEU A 83 -7.16 -23.98 18.10
C LEU A 83 -7.01 -23.13 19.36
N THR A 84 -8.03 -23.10 20.24
CA THR A 84 -7.92 -22.43 21.54
C THR A 84 -6.87 -23.10 22.41
N LYS A 85 -6.80 -24.44 22.42
CA LYS A 85 -5.77 -25.18 23.15
C LYS A 85 -4.36 -24.85 22.63
N LEU A 86 -4.16 -24.84 21.31
CA LEU A 86 -2.86 -24.47 20.71
C LEU A 86 -2.45 -23.03 21.03
N ALA A 87 -3.41 -22.10 21.05
CA ALA A 87 -3.14 -20.71 21.41
C ALA A 87 -2.75 -20.55 22.89
N ILE A 88 -3.34 -21.33 23.80
CA ILE A 88 -2.98 -21.35 25.22
C ILE A 88 -1.57 -21.92 25.42
N GLU A 89 -1.22 -22.97 24.68
CA GLU A 89 0.09 -23.65 24.76
C GLU A 89 1.20 -22.92 23.98
N ASN A 90 0.89 -21.77 23.36
CA ASN A 90 1.78 -21.01 22.48
C ASN A 90 2.38 -21.84 21.33
N SER A 91 1.66 -22.88 20.88
CA SER A 91 2.05 -23.84 19.85
C SER A 91 1.34 -23.61 18.53
N LEU A 92 0.68 -22.46 18.36
CA LEU A 92 -0.08 -22.12 17.15
C LEU A 92 0.81 -21.95 15.91
N SER A 93 2.07 -21.51 16.09
CA SER A 93 3.03 -21.28 15.01
C SER A 93 3.35 -22.55 14.20
N SER A 94 3.39 -23.72 14.84
CA SER A 94 3.61 -25.00 14.16
C SER A 94 2.39 -25.48 13.36
N HIS A 95 1.22 -24.85 13.56
CA HIS A 95 -0.04 -25.18 12.91
C HIS A 95 -0.62 -24.01 12.12
N LEU A 96 0.19 -22.98 11.85
CA LEU A 96 -0.24 -21.69 11.33
C LEU A 96 -0.99 -21.82 10.00
N GLY A 97 -0.49 -22.61 9.05
CA GLY A 97 -1.20 -22.84 7.77
C GLY A 97 -2.59 -23.45 7.96
N SER A 98 -2.72 -24.45 8.85
CA SER A 98 -4.02 -25.08 9.15
C SER A 98 -4.96 -24.11 9.90
N PHE A 99 -4.41 -23.32 10.83
CA PHE A 99 -5.15 -22.29 11.55
C PHE A 99 -5.76 -21.28 10.60
N CYS A 100 -4.96 -20.80 9.65
CA CYS A 100 -5.38 -19.81 8.67
C CYS A 100 -6.41 -20.33 7.68
N SER A 101 -6.23 -21.56 7.20
CA SER A 101 -7.21 -22.21 6.32
C SER A 101 -8.54 -22.46 7.04
N LEU A 102 -8.51 -23.06 8.24
CA LEU A 102 -9.71 -23.42 8.99
C LEU A 102 -10.49 -22.21 9.50
N ALA A 103 -9.80 -21.16 9.93
CA ALA A 103 -10.43 -19.95 10.41
C ALA A 103 -10.74 -18.96 9.28
N ASN A 104 -10.37 -19.29 8.03
CA ASN A 104 -10.45 -18.40 6.88
C ASN A 104 -9.80 -17.06 7.25
N LEU A 105 -8.52 -17.08 7.60
CA LEU A 105 -7.73 -15.91 7.95
C LEU A 105 -6.71 -15.64 6.87
N TYR A 106 -6.48 -14.35 6.64
CA TYR A 106 -5.38 -13.95 5.78
C TYR A 106 -4.05 -14.13 6.51
N CYS A 107 -3.20 -14.95 5.92
CA CYS A 107 -1.95 -15.38 6.48
C CYS A 107 -0.89 -15.35 5.39
N SER A 108 -0.40 -14.13 5.11
CA SER A 108 0.73 -13.97 4.19
C SER A 108 2.01 -14.35 4.91
N PHE A 109 2.45 -15.58 4.67
CA PHE A 109 3.72 -16.10 5.14
C PHE A 109 4.48 -16.60 3.92
N ASP A 110 5.09 -15.67 3.16
CA ASP A 110 5.98 -15.92 2.02
C ASP A 110 5.62 -17.20 1.26
N SER A 111 4.37 -17.32 0.81
CA SER A 111 4.00 -18.38 -0.10
C SER A 111 4.74 -18.11 -1.39
N LYS A 112 5.67 -19.01 -1.73
CA LYS A 112 6.22 -19.09 -3.09
C LYS A 112 5.03 -19.02 -4.06
N PRO A 113 5.12 -18.23 -5.14
CA PRO A 113 4.02 -18.11 -6.09
C PRO A 113 3.62 -19.51 -6.53
N ASP A 114 2.38 -19.89 -6.24
CA ASP A 114 1.81 -21.12 -6.77
C ASP A 114 1.81 -20.96 -8.29
N LEU A 115 2.58 -21.81 -8.96
CA LEU A 115 2.59 -21.94 -10.41
C LEU A 115 1.27 -22.57 -10.86
N TYR A 116 0.19 -21.79 -10.80
CA TYR A 116 -1.05 -22.15 -11.46
C TYR A 116 -0.83 -22.09 -12.98
N LYS A 117 -0.81 -23.27 -13.63
CA LYS A 117 -0.94 -23.35 -15.09
C LYS A 117 -2.37 -22.97 -15.46
N HIS A 118 -2.55 -21.80 -16.07
CA HIS A 118 -3.84 -21.40 -16.64
C HIS A 118 -3.75 -20.84 -18.05
N ASP A 119 -4.89 -20.94 -18.73
CA ASP A 119 -5.07 -21.05 -20.17
C ASP A 119 -4.48 -19.91 -21.00
N ASN A 120 -4.00 -20.34 -22.16
CA ASN A 120 -3.24 -19.59 -23.15
C ASN A 120 -4.16 -18.66 -23.99
N ARG A 121 -4.87 -17.71 -23.37
CA ARG A 121 -5.84 -16.82 -24.04
C ARG A 121 -5.43 -15.33 -24.14
N ASP A 122 -4.14 -15.01 -24.02
CA ASP A 122 -3.73 -13.61 -23.83
C ASP A 122 -2.82 -13.09 -24.96
N THR A 123 -3.39 -12.57 -26.05
CA THR A 123 -2.61 -11.98 -27.17
C THR A 123 -2.65 -10.46 -27.24
N ASN A 124 -3.43 -9.75 -26.41
CA ASN A 124 -3.65 -8.30 -26.55
C ASN A 124 -3.28 -7.46 -25.31
N PHE A 125 -2.40 -7.96 -24.45
CA PHE A 125 -1.92 -7.27 -23.24
C PHE A 125 -2.99 -6.63 -22.32
N ALA A 126 -4.22 -7.14 -22.39
CA ALA A 126 -5.38 -6.49 -21.80
C ALA A 126 -5.59 -6.84 -20.33
N LEU A 127 -5.31 -8.09 -19.94
CA LEU A 127 -5.53 -8.65 -18.61
C LEU A 127 -4.41 -9.64 -18.28
N TYR A 128 -3.67 -9.36 -17.21
CA TYR A 128 -2.68 -10.25 -16.60
C TYR A 128 -2.96 -10.35 -15.12
N SER A 129 -2.72 -11.52 -14.53
CA SER A 129 -2.84 -11.76 -13.10
C SER A 129 -1.90 -12.90 -12.75
N ASP A 130 -1.16 -12.75 -11.65
CA ASP A 130 -0.23 -13.75 -11.12
C ASP A 130 0.87 -14.18 -12.12
N LYS A 131 1.35 -13.26 -12.97
CA LYS A 131 2.34 -13.54 -14.03
C LYS A 131 3.56 -12.65 -13.90
N GLY A 132 4.63 -13.16 -13.29
CA GLY A 132 5.90 -12.42 -13.22
C GLY A 132 6.59 -12.26 -14.58
N PHE A 133 6.92 -11.02 -14.96
CA PHE A 133 7.71 -10.72 -16.16
C PHE A 133 9.12 -10.29 -15.77
N ALA A 134 10.11 -11.15 -16.02
CA ALA A 134 11.50 -10.79 -15.76
C ALA A 134 12.03 -9.73 -16.74
N ASN A 135 11.57 -9.75 -17.99
CA ASN A 135 11.96 -8.79 -19.00
C ASN A 135 10.99 -8.75 -20.17
N TYR A 136 10.69 -7.57 -20.69
CA TYR A 136 9.88 -7.38 -21.88
C TYR A 136 10.31 -6.12 -22.64
N GLY A 137 10.23 -6.14 -23.97
CA GLY A 137 10.55 -4.98 -24.81
C GLY A 137 12.04 -4.62 -24.93
N SER A 138 12.96 -5.36 -24.30
CA SER A 138 14.38 -5.03 -24.35
C SER A 138 15.00 -5.05 -25.73
N SER A 139 15.87 -4.07 -26.00
CA SER A 139 16.67 -3.98 -27.24
C SER A 139 15.84 -4.00 -28.53
N LYS A 140 14.53 -3.74 -28.44
CA LYS A 140 13.65 -3.66 -29.59
C LYS A 140 13.77 -2.30 -30.27
N GLN A 141 13.61 -2.30 -31.58
CA GLN A 141 13.65 -1.10 -32.42
C GLN A 141 12.25 -0.76 -32.93
N GLY A 142 11.82 0.47 -32.71
CA GLY A 142 10.49 0.94 -33.11
C GLY A 142 9.34 0.21 -32.40
N GLY A 143 8.11 0.54 -32.78
CA GLY A 143 6.89 -0.14 -32.32
C GLY A 143 6.27 0.44 -31.05
N VAL A 144 5.05 -0.02 -30.77
CA VAL A 144 4.23 0.41 -29.64
C VAL A 144 3.71 -0.82 -28.89
N ASP A 145 3.91 -0.86 -27.58
CA ASP A 145 3.33 -1.89 -26.70
C ASP A 145 2.57 -1.22 -25.56
N SER A 146 1.44 -1.82 -25.13
CA SER A 146 0.65 -1.28 -24.03
C SER A 146 0.10 -2.40 -23.15
N PHE A 147 0.44 -2.38 -21.86
CA PHE A 147 -0.20 -3.23 -20.85
C PHE A 147 -1.36 -2.49 -20.21
N LYS A 148 -2.57 -3.04 -20.28
CA LYS A 148 -3.75 -2.34 -19.77
C LYS A 148 -4.07 -2.67 -18.32
N ASN A 149 -4.21 -3.95 -17.98
CA ASN A 149 -4.54 -4.36 -16.62
C ASN A 149 -3.63 -5.51 -16.19
N TYR A 150 -2.70 -5.20 -15.31
CA TYR A 150 -1.84 -6.18 -14.67
C TYR A 150 -2.23 -6.27 -13.21
N SER A 151 -2.70 -7.43 -12.77
CA SER A 151 -3.13 -7.73 -11.40
C SER A 151 -4.23 -6.85 -10.82
N LYS A 152 -5.07 -6.29 -11.69
CA LYS A 152 -6.19 -5.43 -11.30
C LYS A 152 -7.26 -6.19 -10.51
N GLY A 153 -7.71 -5.60 -9.40
CA GLY A 153 -8.78 -6.12 -8.55
C GLY A 153 -8.41 -7.41 -7.82
N LEU A 154 -7.14 -7.83 -7.90
CA LEU A 154 -6.65 -8.95 -7.12
C LEU A 154 -6.58 -8.54 -5.67
N ASN A 155 -7.00 -9.42 -4.80
CA ASN A 155 -7.00 -9.08 -3.40
C ASN A 155 -5.56 -8.97 -2.82
N ASN A 156 -4.63 -9.87 -3.20
CA ASN A 156 -3.22 -9.78 -2.78
C ASN A 156 -2.25 -10.02 -3.95
N PRO A 157 -2.06 -9.05 -4.85
CA PRO A 157 -1.14 -9.21 -5.95
C PRO A 157 0.31 -9.31 -5.45
N ASN A 158 1.02 -10.35 -5.89
CA ASN A 158 2.42 -10.61 -5.53
C ASN A 158 3.30 -10.97 -6.75
N ASP A 159 2.85 -10.63 -7.94
CA ASP A 159 3.52 -10.91 -9.19
C ASP A 159 4.27 -9.68 -9.70
N SER A 160 5.60 -9.70 -9.58
CA SER A 160 6.44 -8.56 -9.95
C SER A 160 6.71 -8.49 -11.45
N PHE A 161 6.70 -7.27 -12.01
CA PHE A 161 7.19 -6.99 -13.36
C PHE A 161 8.56 -6.34 -13.26
N GLU A 162 9.62 -7.08 -13.56
CA GLU A 162 10.96 -6.60 -13.31
C GLU A 162 11.40 -5.54 -14.32
N LYS A 163 11.34 -5.78 -15.64
CA LYS A 163 11.97 -4.89 -16.63
C LYS A 163 11.14 -4.67 -17.88
N TYR A 164 10.94 -3.41 -18.26
CA TYR A 164 10.26 -3.02 -19.49
C TYR A 164 11.10 -2.04 -20.32
N SER A 165 11.23 -2.31 -21.63
CA SER A 165 11.84 -1.43 -22.64
C SER A 165 13.30 -1.03 -22.34
N ARG A 166 14.05 -1.94 -21.70
CA ARG A 166 15.47 -1.68 -21.44
C ARG A 166 16.29 -1.72 -22.74
N ASP A 167 17.16 -0.73 -22.95
CA ASP A 167 18.03 -0.61 -24.14
C ASP A 167 17.23 -0.52 -25.47
N SER A 168 15.95 -0.14 -25.47
CA SER A 168 15.15 -0.01 -26.69
C SER A 168 15.43 1.28 -27.46
N THR A 169 15.10 1.31 -28.76
CA THR A 169 15.32 2.49 -29.61
C THR A 169 14.05 2.93 -30.32
N ARG A 170 13.68 4.21 -30.17
CA ARG A 170 12.50 4.84 -30.80
C ARG A 170 11.21 4.06 -30.56
N ARG A 171 11.06 3.51 -29.36
CA ARG A 171 9.90 2.70 -28.96
C ARG A 171 8.98 3.54 -28.09
N SER A 172 7.68 3.28 -28.22
CA SER A 172 6.69 3.83 -27.29
C SER A 172 6.09 2.72 -26.44
N GLU A 173 6.16 2.86 -25.13
CA GLU A 173 5.59 1.89 -24.19
C GLU A 173 4.53 2.53 -23.29
N ALA A 174 3.45 1.81 -23.04
CA ALA A 174 2.43 2.24 -22.09
C ALA A 174 2.13 1.15 -21.06
N PHE A 175 1.85 1.58 -19.83
CA PHE A 175 1.37 0.73 -18.75
C PHE A 175 0.23 1.44 -18.02
N THR A 176 -1.00 0.98 -18.20
CA THR A 176 -2.17 1.67 -17.68
C THR A 176 -2.42 1.35 -16.21
N ASN A 177 -2.58 0.07 -15.84
CA ASN A 177 -2.89 -0.31 -14.46
C ASN A 177 -1.98 -1.45 -13.98
N TYR A 178 -1.30 -1.22 -12.86
CA TYR A 178 -0.49 -2.22 -12.17
C TYR A 178 -1.03 -2.39 -10.75
N ALA A 179 -1.63 -3.53 -10.47
CA ALA A 179 -2.19 -3.91 -9.17
C ALA A 179 -3.24 -2.94 -8.58
N ASP A 180 -3.90 -2.16 -9.45
CA ASP A 180 -5.03 -1.29 -9.08
C ASP A 180 -6.17 -2.07 -8.41
N ASP A 181 -6.92 -1.38 -7.55
CA ASP A 181 -8.10 -1.90 -6.87
C ASP A 181 -7.82 -3.12 -5.96
N ALA A 182 -6.56 -3.32 -5.56
CA ALA A 182 -6.15 -4.40 -4.66
C ALA A 182 -6.35 -4.09 -3.17
N ASN A 183 -6.20 -5.09 -2.30
CA ASN A 183 -6.27 -4.88 -0.86
C ASN A 183 -4.88 -4.93 -0.20
N VAL A 184 -4.05 -5.94 -0.45
CA VAL A 184 -2.66 -5.97 0.04
C VAL A 184 -1.71 -6.24 -1.12
N ALA A 185 -1.11 -5.19 -1.66
CA ALA A 185 -0.16 -5.30 -2.76
C ALA A 185 1.28 -5.38 -2.25
N ASN A 186 2.01 -6.42 -2.64
CA ASN A 186 3.45 -6.61 -2.37
C ASN A 186 4.29 -6.72 -3.65
N SER A 187 3.68 -6.39 -4.79
CA SER A 187 4.31 -6.52 -6.10
C SER A 187 5.28 -5.35 -6.35
N ASN A 188 6.36 -5.61 -7.10
CA ASN A 188 7.41 -4.63 -7.33
C ASN A 188 7.68 -4.44 -8.82
N PHE A 189 8.16 -3.24 -9.17
CA PHE A 189 8.63 -2.92 -10.51
C PHE A 189 10.08 -2.46 -10.47
N THR A 190 10.97 -3.16 -11.19
CA THR A 190 12.41 -2.89 -11.07
C THR A 190 12.88 -1.79 -12.02
N SER A 191 12.55 -1.85 -13.31
CA SER A 191 13.05 -0.87 -14.28
C SER A 191 12.12 -0.63 -15.46
N TYR A 192 11.89 0.63 -15.79
CA TYR A 192 11.10 1.06 -16.95
C TYR A 192 11.92 2.03 -17.82
N GLY A 193 12.06 1.72 -19.11
CA GLY A 193 12.74 2.59 -20.09
C GLY A 193 14.23 2.85 -19.80
N SER A 194 14.91 1.97 -19.05
CA SER A 194 16.34 2.16 -18.75
C SER A 194 17.18 2.05 -20.01
N LYS A 195 18.10 3.00 -20.24
CA LYS A 195 18.97 3.05 -21.42
C LYS A 195 18.22 3.10 -22.76
N ALA A 196 16.94 3.48 -22.74
CA ALA A 196 16.19 3.68 -23.96
C ALA A 196 16.71 4.92 -24.70
N THR A 197 16.71 4.87 -26.03
CA THR A 197 17.13 5.98 -26.90
C THR A 197 15.98 6.42 -27.81
N GLY A 198 15.48 7.63 -27.62
CA GLY A 198 14.31 8.15 -28.33
C GLY A 198 13.01 7.41 -28.00
N GLY A 199 11.89 7.89 -28.54
CA GLY A 199 10.57 7.35 -28.24
C GLY A 199 10.02 7.88 -26.92
N SER A 200 9.03 7.19 -26.37
CA SER A 200 8.31 7.67 -25.19
C SER A 200 7.79 6.56 -24.29
N GLY A 201 7.37 6.91 -23.09
CA GLY A 201 6.73 5.95 -22.22
C GLY A 201 5.81 6.56 -21.18
N GLU A 202 4.69 5.89 -20.96
CA GLU A 202 3.63 6.35 -20.07
C GLU A 202 3.29 5.27 -19.05
N PHE A 203 3.29 5.64 -17.77
CA PHE A 203 2.76 4.81 -16.70
C PHE A 203 1.58 5.52 -16.03
N SER A 204 0.37 4.98 -16.17
CA SER A 204 -0.83 5.67 -15.68
C SER A 204 -1.06 5.42 -14.18
N ASN A 205 -1.22 4.16 -13.76
CA ASN A 205 -1.59 3.83 -12.38
C ASN A 205 -0.75 2.67 -11.84
N TYR A 206 -0.06 2.94 -10.72
CA TYR A 206 0.65 1.96 -9.92
C TYR A 206 -0.03 1.85 -8.56
N ASP A 207 -0.72 0.73 -8.30
CA ASP A 207 -1.39 0.41 -7.05
C ASP A 207 -2.40 1.48 -6.60
N LYS A 208 -3.17 2.02 -7.55
CA LYS A 208 -4.22 2.98 -7.22
C LYS A 208 -5.39 2.28 -6.54
N LEU A 209 -6.00 2.94 -5.55
CA LEU A 209 -7.12 2.38 -4.75
C LEU A 209 -6.74 1.11 -3.95
N VAL A 210 -5.47 0.98 -3.58
CA VAL A 210 -4.99 -0.13 -2.77
C VAL A 210 -5.12 0.16 -1.28
N ASN A 211 -5.75 -0.73 -0.52
CA ASN A 211 -5.94 -0.50 0.91
C ASN A 211 -4.62 -0.53 1.69
N VAL A 212 -3.76 -1.54 1.44
CA VAL A 212 -2.47 -1.74 2.09
C VAL A 212 -1.32 -1.97 1.10
N PRO A 213 -0.72 -0.90 0.56
CA PRO A 213 0.47 -0.99 -0.28
C PRO A 213 1.74 -1.29 0.55
N ASN A 214 2.61 -2.15 0.01
CA ASN A 214 3.99 -2.35 0.47
C ASN A 214 4.94 -2.43 -0.74
N LEU A 215 5.27 -1.27 -1.29
CA LEU A 215 5.64 -1.13 -2.70
C LEU A 215 7.06 -0.66 -2.91
N GLN A 216 7.68 -1.16 -3.98
CA GLN A 216 9.00 -0.71 -4.42
C GLN A 216 9.06 -0.55 -5.95
N PHE A 217 9.25 0.70 -6.38
CA PHE A 217 9.65 1.01 -7.74
C PHE A 217 11.12 1.45 -7.74
N LYS A 218 12.00 0.66 -8.37
CA LYS A 218 13.43 0.98 -8.30
C LYS A 218 13.82 2.09 -9.28
N THR A 219 13.59 1.91 -10.57
CA THR A 219 14.14 2.84 -11.56
C THR A 219 13.18 3.11 -12.71
N TYR A 220 12.96 4.39 -13.00
CA TYR A 220 12.18 4.84 -14.14
C TYR A 220 13.05 5.83 -14.92
N LYS A 221 13.39 5.53 -16.19
CA LYS A 221 14.34 6.31 -16.99
C LYS A 221 15.73 6.46 -16.35
N THR A 222 16.54 5.43 -16.39
CA THR A 222 17.95 5.53 -15.96
C THR A 222 18.87 5.40 -17.16
N ASP A 223 19.83 6.32 -17.28
CA ASP A 223 20.80 6.39 -18.38
C ASP A 223 20.15 6.45 -19.78
N ALA A 224 18.94 7.00 -19.89
CA ALA A 224 18.20 7.11 -21.15
C ALA A 224 18.56 8.39 -21.92
N GLU A 225 18.40 8.36 -23.25
CA GLU A 225 18.74 9.48 -24.14
C GLU A 225 17.53 9.87 -25.01
N ASP A 226 17.11 11.13 -24.96
CA ASP A 226 15.97 11.70 -25.70
C ASP A 226 14.66 10.90 -25.59
N HIS A 227 14.49 10.16 -24.49
CA HIS A 227 13.33 9.32 -24.24
C HIS A 227 12.39 10.02 -23.26
N GLU A 228 11.22 10.42 -23.74
CA GLU A 228 10.25 11.19 -22.95
C GLU A 228 9.44 10.25 -22.06
N LEU A 229 9.30 10.54 -20.77
CA LEU A 229 8.46 9.71 -19.92
C LEU A 229 7.50 10.52 -19.05
N SER A 230 6.31 9.97 -18.84
CA SER A 230 5.31 10.47 -17.91
C SER A 230 4.85 9.37 -16.94
N PHE A 231 4.56 9.76 -15.71
CA PHE A 231 4.04 8.89 -14.67
C PHE A 231 2.86 9.59 -13.98
N SER A 232 1.67 9.01 -14.05
CA SER A 232 0.46 9.73 -13.62
C SER A 232 0.10 9.52 -12.15
N SER A 233 0.12 8.29 -11.64
CA SER A 233 -0.33 8.01 -10.28
C SER A 233 0.44 6.86 -9.65
N TYR A 234 1.09 7.15 -8.52
CA TYR A 234 1.77 6.17 -7.71
C TYR A 234 1.07 6.09 -6.35
N SER A 235 0.32 5.01 -6.15
CA SER A 235 -0.30 4.65 -4.86
C SER A 235 -1.22 5.74 -4.31
N ASP A 236 -2.05 6.31 -5.19
CA ASP A 236 -3.09 7.26 -4.79
C ASP A 236 -4.30 6.54 -4.18
N GLU A 237 -5.03 7.25 -3.32
CA GLU A 237 -6.30 6.83 -2.71
C GLU A 237 -6.17 5.58 -1.82
N THR A 238 -5.07 5.49 -1.05
CA THR A 238 -4.76 4.34 -0.20
C THR A 238 -5.09 4.59 1.27
N ASN A 239 -5.27 3.52 2.05
CA ASN A 239 -5.66 3.66 3.46
C ASN A 239 -4.46 3.63 4.41
N SER A 240 -3.57 2.65 4.27
CA SER A 240 -2.39 2.56 5.12
C SER A 240 -1.29 1.74 4.49
N GLY A 241 -0.02 2.09 4.62
CA GLY A 241 1.02 1.24 4.05
C GLY A 241 2.38 1.90 4.00
N ALA A 242 3.26 1.32 3.20
CA ALA A 242 4.58 1.88 2.94
C ALA A 242 4.94 1.75 1.46
N GLU A 243 5.62 2.74 0.95
CA GLU A 243 5.93 2.81 -0.48
C GLU A 243 7.26 3.52 -0.72
N THR A 244 7.99 3.00 -1.69
CA THR A 244 9.33 3.51 -1.99
C THR A 244 9.54 3.64 -3.49
N PHE A 245 10.11 4.78 -3.89
CA PHE A 245 10.54 5.04 -5.25
C PHE A 245 12.01 5.47 -5.24
N THR A 246 12.87 4.69 -5.90
CA THR A 246 14.32 4.89 -5.74
C THR A 246 14.89 5.93 -6.71
N GLY A 247 14.50 5.91 -7.99
CA GLY A 247 15.10 6.81 -8.98
C GLY A 247 14.23 7.05 -10.19
N TYR A 248 14.00 8.33 -10.52
CA TYR A 248 13.34 8.79 -11.72
C TYR A 248 14.31 9.67 -12.53
N GLY A 249 14.53 9.40 -13.82
CA GLY A 249 15.29 10.29 -14.70
C GLY A 249 16.79 10.37 -14.39
N LYS A 250 17.36 9.38 -13.71
CA LYS A 250 18.76 9.39 -13.28
C LYS A 250 19.72 9.29 -14.48
N ASN A 251 20.70 10.19 -14.55
CA ASN A 251 21.67 10.32 -15.65
C ASN A 251 21.03 10.44 -17.04
N ALA A 252 19.75 10.82 -17.13
CA ALA A 252 19.07 10.93 -18.41
C ALA A 252 19.56 12.16 -19.18
N LYS A 253 19.61 12.07 -20.50
CA LYS A 253 20.00 13.17 -21.39
C LYS A 253 18.87 13.49 -22.34
N GLY A 254 18.36 14.72 -22.31
CA GLY A 254 17.21 15.11 -23.12
C GLY A 254 15.94 14.32 -22.79
N GLY A 255 14.86 14.65 -23.51
CA GLY A 255 13.50 14.14 -23.28
C GLY A 255 12.94 14.60 -21.92
N PRO A 256 11.80 15.31 -21.86
CA PRO A 256 11.20 15.70 -20.58
C PRO A 256 10.81 14.48 -19.72
N SER A 257 10.78 14.73 -18.42
CA SER A 257 10.31 13.80 -17.38
C SER A 257 9.13 14.43 -16.66
N GLU A 258 8.04 13.70 -16.51
CA GLU A 258 6.84 14.20 -15.84
C GLU A 258 6.34 13.20 -14.80
N PHE A 259 6.06 13.69 -13.59
CA PHE A 259 5.48 12.91 -12.51
C PHE A 259 4.31 13.67 -11.91
N ASN A 260 3.09 13.12 -12.01
CA ASN A 260 1.90 13.84 -11.59
C ASN A 260 1.64 13.62 -10.09
N ASN A 261 1.34 12.41 -9.64
CA ASN A 261 0.86 12.18 -8.28
C ASN A 261 1.59 11.05 -7.56
N TYR A 262 1.96 11.30 -6.30
CA TYR A 262 2.57 10.32 -5.40
C TYR A 262 1.83 10.30 -4.06
N GLY A 263 1.09 9.22 -3.77
CA GLY A 263 0.43 9.04 -2.48
C GLY A 263 -0.70 10.04 -2.22
N ASP A 264 -1.33 10.58 -3.26
CA ASP A 264 -2.39 11.58 -3.11
C ASP A 264 -3.68 10.97 -2.56
N ASP A 265 -4.48 11.76 -1.86
CA ASP A 265 -5.77 11.37 -1.26
C ASP A 265 -5.67 10.13 -0.34
N SER A 266 -4.47 9.90 0.25
CA SER A 266 -4.19 8.72 1.07
C SER A 266 -4.31 9.01 2.56
N ASN A 267 -4.58 7.98 3.38
CA ASN A 267 -4.80 8.14 4.80
C ASN A 267 -3.48 8.08 5.61
N ILE A 268 -3.02 6.91 6.06
CA ILE A 268 -1.80 6.74 6.87
C ILE A 268 -0.72 6.00 6.08
N ILE A 269 -0.07 6.67 5.14
CA ILE A 269 0.96 6.07 4.29
C ILE A 269 2.35 6.61 4.60
N ALA A 270 3.34 5.70 4.63
CA ALA A 270 4.75 6.03 4.75
C ALA A 270 5.41 6.02 3.36
N SER A 271 5.77 7.19 2.87
CA SER A 271 6.16 7.42 1.49
C SER A 271 7.60 7.89 1.41
N SER A 272 8.47 7.15 0.70
CA SER A 272 9.87 7.56 0.50
C SER A 272 10.23 7.67 -0.98
N PHE A 273 10.74 8.84 -1.38
CA PHE A 273 11.23 9.10 -2.73
C PHE A 273 12.69 9.52 -2.69
N THR A 274 13.56 8.74 -3.32
CA THR A 274 15.01 8.92 -3.16
C THR A 274 15.61 9.90 -4.15
N GLY A 275 15.23 9.90 -5.43
CA GLY A 275 15.89 10.76 -6.41
C GLY A 275 15.09 11.00 -7.67
N TYR A 276 14.92 12.27 -8.02
CA TYR A 276 14.29 12.70 -9.27
C TYR A 276 15.28 13.56 -10.07
N GLY A 277 15.52 13.21 -11.33
CA GLY A 277 16.41 13.93 -12.26
C GLY A 277 17.89 13.94 -11.86
N GLU A 278 18.38 13.01 -11.03
CA GLU A 278 19.76 13.06 -10.55
C GLU A 278 20.78 13.03 -11.71
N SER A 279 21.66 14.02 -11.78
CA SER A 279 22.70 14.16 -12.82
C SER A 279 22.17 14.17 -14.26
N GLY A 280 20.90 14.57 -14.45
CA GLY A 280 20.29 14.71 -15.77
C GLY A 280 20.85 15.89 -16.58
N ASN A 281 20.68 15.86 -17.90
CA ASN A 281 21.17 16.91 -18.80
C ASN A 281 20.13 17.34 -19.84
N GLY A 282 19.72 18.60 -19.82
CA GLY A 282 19.04 19.26 -20.95
C GLY A 282 17.55 19.00 -21.12
N ALA A 283 16.88 18.38 -20.15
CA ALA A 283 15.44 18.16 -20.16
C ALA A 283 14.69 19.19 -19.30
N ASN A 284 13.41 19.43 -19.61
CA ASN A 284 12.51 20.17 -18.73
C ASN A 284 11.73 19.16 -17.90
N ASP A 285 12.06 19.04 -16.62
CA ASP A 285 11.46 18.03 -15.76
C ASP A 285 10.45 18.64 -14.77
N SER A 286 9.38 17.90 -14.50
CA SER A 286 8.29 18.37 -13.65
C SER A 286 7.74 17.30 -12.70
N PHE A 287 7.44 17.75 -11.47
CA PHE A 287 6.78 16.97 -10.44
C PHE A 287 5.58 17.75 -9.91
N ALA A 288 4.37 17.23 -10.08
CA ALA A 288 3.16 17.99 -9.78
C ALA A 288 2.74 17.88 -8.31
N SER A 289 2.68 16.67 -7.75
CA SER A 289 2.05 16.44 -6.43
C SER A 289 2.67 15.30 -5.63
N TYR A 290 2.98 15.58 -4.37
CA TYR A 290 3.43 14.60 -3.37
C TYR A 290 2.56 14.68 -2.12
N GLY A 291 1.76 13.65 -1.86
CA GLY A 291 0.94 13.52 -0.65
C GLY A 291 -0.15 14.57 -0.50
N GLN A 292 -0.75 15.03 -1.61
CA GLN A 292 -1.83 16.00 -1.61
C GLN A 292 -3.08 15.43 -0.94
N SER A 293 -3.77 16.27 -0.15
CA SER A 293 -5.02 15.91 0.53
C SER A 293 -4.94 14.70 1.47
N GLY A 294 -3.74 14.26 1.84
CA GLY A 294 -3.59 13.08 2.70
C GLY A 294 -3.95 13.35 4.17
N ASN A 295 -4.42 12.35 4.89
CA ASN A 295 -4.90 12.56 6.27
C ASN A 295 -3.74 12.60 7.29
N ASN A 296 -2.90 11.57 7.33
CA ASN A 296 -1.71 11.53 8.18
C ASN A 296 -0.51 10.89 7.45
N PRO A 297 -0.05 11.47 6.32
CA PRO A 297 1.08 10.91 5.61
C PRO A 297 2.38 11.10 6.39
N GLN A 298 3.32 10.18 6.18
CA GLN A 298 4.70 10.24 6.64
C GLN A 298 5.64 10.23 5.44
N ASN A 299 6.06 11.40 4.97
CA ASN A 299 6.78 11.55 3.71
C ASN A 299 8.27 11.84 3.91
N ASP A 300 9.14 11.15 3.15
CA ASP A 300 10.57 11.45 3.04
C ASP A 300 10.96 11.59 1.56
N PHE A 301 11.14 12.84 1.11
CA PHE A 301 11.63 13.15 -0.23
C PHE A 301 13.09 13.59 -0.15
N LYS A 302 14.01 12.82 -0.73
CA LYS A 302 15.44 13.06 -0.57
C LYS A 302 16.01 14.07 -1.56
N ASN A 303 15.89 13.81 -2.86
CA ASN A 303 16.61 14.60 -3.86
C ASN A 303 15.75 14.91 -5.08
N TYR A 304 15.70 16.18 -5.45
CA TYR A 304 15.15 16.65 -6.71
C TYR A 304 16.20 17.47 -7.47
N GLY A 305 16.53 17.08 -8.70
CA GLY A 305 17.44 17.82 -9.58
C GLY A 305 18.88 17.93 -9.08
N THR A 306 19.38 16.93 -8.35
CA THR A 306 20.75 16.97 -7.82
C THR A 306 21.76 16.81 -8.96
N GLY A 307 22.65 17.80 -9.14
CA GLY A 307 23.70 17.77 -10.16
C GLY A 307 23.20 17.86 -11.60
N THR A 308 21.96 18.32 -11.83
CA THR A 308 21.42 18.51 -13.17
C THR A 308 22.16 19.60 -13.93
N ASN A 309 22.20 19.49 -15.26
CA ASN A 309 22.79 20.49 -16.13
C ASN A 309 21.79 20.94 -17.19
N SER A 310 21.61 22.26 -17.35
CA SER A 310 20.66 22.82 -18.33
C SER A 310 19.20 22.42 -18.07
N GLY A 311 18.25 22.98 -18.82
CA GLY A 311 16.83 22.68 -18.66
C GLY A 311 16.11 23.49 -17.57
N ILE A 312 14.82 23.23 -17.41
CA ILE A 312 13.94 23.89 -16.45
C ILE A 312 13.32 22.82 -15.55
N ASP A 313 13.58 22.91 -14.26
CA ASP A 313 12.99 21.96 -13.31
C ASP A 313 11.86 22.61 -12.50
N SER A 314 10.77 21.88 -12.27
CA SER A 314 9.62 22.41 -11.54
C SER A 314 8.98 21.41 -10.57
N PHE A 315 8.66 21.87 -9.37
CA PHE A 315 7.97 21.10 -8.34
C PHE A 315 6.75 21.88 -7.87
N SER A 316 5.55 21.35 -8.09
CA SER A 316 4.33 22.14 -7.94
C SER A 316 3.72 22.08 -6.54
N SER A 317 3.74 20.91 -5.88
CA SER A 317 3.00 20.73 -4.64
C SER A 317 3.61 19.64 -3.75
N TYR A 318 3.94 20.01 -2.52
CA TYR A 318 4.28 19.06 -1.45
C TYR A 318 3.24 19.21 -0.34
N ARG A 319 2.42 18.18 -0.12
CA ARG A 319 1.40 18.08 0.95
C ARG A 319 0.32 19.16 0.98
N ASN A 320 -0.01 19.73 -0.16
CA ASN A 320 -1.07 20.71 -0.21
C ASN A 320 -2.43 20.08 0.16
N GLY A 321 -3.16 20.67 1.10
CA GLY A 321 -4.43 20.17 1.59
C GLY A 321 -4.34 18.94 2.51
N ALA A 322 -3.13 18.49 2.89
CA ALA A 322 -3.01 17.39 3.85
C ALA A 322 -3.52 17.81 5.25
N ASN A 323 -3.95 16.87 6.09
CA ASN A 323 -4.45 17.17 7.43
C ASN A 323 -3.30 17.31 8.45
N VAL A 324 -2.71 16.22 8.93
CA VAL A 324 -1.53 16.16 9.83
C VAL A 324 -0.41 15.30 9.22
N GLY A 325 0.80 15.25 9.79
CA GLY A 325 1.86 14.36 9.31
C GLY A 325 3.27 14.66 9.83
N ASP A 326 4.20 13.74 9.55
CA ASP A 326 5.63 13.86 9.84
C ASP A 326 6.40 13.79 8.52
N ASP A 327 7.00 14.90 8.08
CA ASP A 327 7.53 14.99 6.72
C ASP A 327 8.89 15.62 6.61
N SER A 328 9.65 15.17 5.62
CA SER A 328 10.96 15.69 5.33
C SER A 328 11.21 15.82 3.84
N PHE A 329 11.66 17.00 3.44
CA PHE A 329 12.19 17.28 2.12
C PHE A 329 13.67 17.62 2.26
N GLN A 330 14.55 16.74 1.79
CA GLN A 330 15.97 16.87 2.08
C GLN A 330 16.66 17.85 1.14
N SER A 331 16.53 17.72 -0.18
CA SER A 331 17.26 18.57 -1.12
C SER A 331 16.53 18.86 -2.42
N TYR A 332 16.54 20.13 -2.81
CA TYR A 332 16.06 20.59 -4.11
C TYR A 332 17.16 21.36 -4.84
N ALA A 333 17.41 21.00 -6.11
CA ALA A 333 18.38 21.62 -7.01
C ALA A 333 19.80 21.71 -6.43
N LYS A 334 20.22 20.72 -5.64
CA LYS A 334 21.56 20.69 -5.05
C LYS A 334 22.63 20.53 -6.14
N ASN A 335 23.65 21.38 -6.13
CA ASN A 335 24.73 21.37 -7.13
C ASN A 335 24.22 21.46 -8.59
N SER A 336 23.03 22.01 -8.80
CA SER A 336 22.42 22.09 -10.13
C SER A 336 23.03 23.24 -10.93
N ASN A 337 23.10 23.05 -12.25
CA ASN A 337 23.39 24.07 -13.26
C ASN A 337 22.21 24.23 -14.23
N SER A 338 20.98 23.89 -13.81
CA SER A 338 19.75 24.13 -14.56
C SER A 338 19.55 25.63 -14.82
N SER A 339 18.83 25.98 -15.90
CA SER A 339 18.57 27.37 -16.27
C SER A 339 17.59 28.07 -15.32
N ARG A 340 16.60 27.33 -14.84
CA ARG A 340 15.57 27.78 -13.90
C ARG A 340 15.09 26.59 -13.08
N VAL A 341 14.88 26.80 -11.78
CA VAL A 341 14.29 25.79 -10.91
C VAL A 341 13.21 26.45 -10.06
N ASN A 342 12.01 25.90 -10.06
CA ASN A 342 10.85 26.49 -9.41
C ASN A 342 10.16 25.51 -8.46
N PHE A 343 10.05 25.88 -7.19
CA PHE A 343 9.27 25.18 -6.18
C PHE A 343 8.03 26.00 -5.83
N ALA A 344 6.83 25.51 -6.15
CA ALA A 344 5.63 26.33 -6.04
C ALA A 344 4.97 26.31 -4.65
N ASN A 345 4.76 25.14 -4.04
CA ASN A 345 4.02 25.06 -2.77
C ASN A 345 4.59 24.00 -1.84
N TYR A 346 4.93 24.42 -0.61
CA TYR A 346 5.37 23.53 0.45
C TYR A 346 4.45 23.60 1.69
N GLY A 347 3.88 22.46 2.08
CA GLY A 347 3.27 22.25 3.40
C GLY A 347 2.00 23.06 3.67
N ARG A 348 1.17 23.33 2.65
CA ARG A 348 -0.13 24.02 2.78
C ARG A 348 -1.22 23.10 3.37
N SER A 349 -1.01 22.60 4.58
CA SER A 349 -1.90 21.64 5.27
C SER A 349 -3.00 22.31 6.10
N PHE A 350 -4.06 21.57 6.42
CA PHE A 350 -5.16 22.00 7.30
C PHE A 350 -4.73 22.13 8.76
N ASN A 351 -3.95 21.17 9.25
CA ASN A 351 -3.35 21.20 10.58
C ASN A 351 -1.82 21.20 10.47
N HIS A 352 -1.17 21.67 11.53
CA HIS A 352 0.29 21.73 11.59
C HIS A 352 0.84 20.31 11.80
N GLY A 353 1.70 19.87 10.87
CA GLY A 353 2.53 18.66 10.98
C GLY A 353 3.97 19.01 11.36
N ASN A 354 4.79 18.00 11.63
CA ASN A 354 6.22 18.16 11.87
C ASN A 354 6.99 18.03 10.54
N ASP A 355 7.12 19.15 9.82
CA ASP A 355 7.71 19.15 8.48
C ASP A 355 9.08 19.84 8.48
N THR A 356 10.05 19.26 7.77
CA THR A 356 11.40 19.81 7.64
C THR A 356 11.82 19.97 6.18
N PHE A 357 12.38 21.14 5.83
CA PHE A 357 13.00 21.35 4.51
C PHE A 357 14.49 21.64 4.71
N LYS A 358 15.37 20.71 4.30
CA LYS A 358 16.78 20.80 4.70
C LYS A 358 17.59 21.72 3.81
N GLU A 359 17.66 21.49 2.50
CA GLU A 359 18.52 22.29 1.61
C GLU A 359 17.89 22.70 0.27
N TYR A 360 18.11 23.95 -0.13
CA TYR A 360 17.57 24.53 -1.36
C TYR A 360 18.66 25.22 -2.20
N GLY A 361 18.87 24.74 -3.43
CA GLY A 361 19.84 25.32 -4.38
C GLY A 361 21.30 25.26 -3.94
N LYS A 362 21.61 24.54 -2.85
CA LYS A 362 22.95 24.51 -2.23
C LYS A 362 24.02 24.04 -3.22
N GLY A 363 25.08 24.83 -3.39
CA GLY A 363 26.22 24.50 -4.26
C GLY A 363 25.99 24.72 -5.75
N SER A 364 24.87 25.32 -6.15
CA SER A 364 24.58 25.66 -7.55
C SER A 364 25.50 26.78 -8.03
N LYS A 365 26.11 26.62 -9.22
CA LYS A 365 27.23 27.48 -9.69
C LYS A 365 26.81 28.64 -10.58
N ARG A 366 25.65 28.55 -11.22
CA ARG A 366 25.06 29.64 -12.01
C ARG A 366 23.94 30.26 -11.18
N PRO A 367 23.65 31.57 -11.31
CA PRO A 367 22.39 32.09 -10.82
C PRO A 367 21.29 31.49 -11.70
N ALA A 368 20.89 30.25 -11.39
CA ALA A 368 19.58 29.76 -11.79
C ALA A 368 18.58 30.77 -11.23
N ASN A 369 17.55 31.11 -11.99
CA ASN A 369 16.40 31.78 -11.36
C ASN A 369 15.76 30.74 -10.44
N ILE A 370 16.18 30.73 -9.18
CA ILE A 370 15.73 29.77 -8.19
C ILE A 370 14.49 30.38 -7.52
N GLY A 371 13.31 29.96 -7.95
CA GLY A 371 12.04 30.50 -7.49
C GLY A 371 11.38 29.61 -6.44
N PHE A 372 11.08 30.15 -5.26
CA PHE A 372 10.28 29.49 -4.25
C PHE A 372 8.99 30.30 -4.03
N LYS A 373 7.86 29.81 -4.56
CA LYS A 373 6.64 30.62 -4.62
C LYS A 373 5.97 30.72 -3.26
N SER A 374 5.70 29.62 -2.55
CA SER A 374 5.04 29.71 -1.24
C SER A 374 5.28 28.56 -0.26
N TYR A 375 5.29 28.89 1.03
CA TYR A 375 5.38 27.96 2.16
C TYR A 375 4.48 28.41 3.33
N SER A 376 4.22 27.49 4.26
CA SER A 376 3.40 27.68 5.45
C SER A 376 4.21 28.06 6.71
N MET A 377 3.48 28.42 7.78
CA MET A 377 4.02 28.74 9.11
C MET A 377 4.72 27.52 9.75
N ASP A 378 5.67 27.77 10.66
CA ASP A 378 6.42 26.74 11.42
C ASP A 378 7.32 25.81 10.60
N ARG A 379 7.67 26.20 9.37
CA ARG A 379 8.61 25.46 8.53
C ARG A 379 10.02 25.97 8.73
N THR A 380 10.94 25.06 9.03
CA THR A 380 12.36 25.38 9.17
C THR A 380 13.09 25.04 7.87
N PHE A 381 13.73 26.06 7.28
CA PHE A 381 14.71 25.89 6.21
C PHE A 381 16.10 25.92 6.84
N LYS A 382 16.86 24.82 6.74
CA LYS A 382 18.18 24.74 7.39
C LYS A 382 19.27 25.40 6.57
N GLU A 383 19.28 25.19 5.26
CA GLU A 383 20.36 25.62 4.38
C GLU A 383 19.81 26.06 3.02
N TYR A 384 20.23 27.22 2.50
CA TYR A 384 19.85 27.68 1.16
C TYR A 384 20.98 28.49 0.52
N THR A 385 20.96 28.63 -0.80
CA THR A 385 21.90 29.53 -1.49
C THR A 385 21.47 30.99 -1.34
N ASP A 386 22.43 31.85 -1.00
CA ASP A 386 22.25 33.26 -0.69
C ASP A 386 22.10 34.15 -1.93
N LYS A 387 22.35 33.61 -3.14
CA LYS A 387 22.33 34.35 -4.41
C LYS A 387 21.38 33.71 -5.42
N GLY A 388 20.57 34.53 -6.07
CA GLY A 388 19.66 34.08 -7.13
C GLY A 388 18.38 33.38 -6.65
N VAL A 389 18.12 33.38 -5.34
CA VAL A 389 16.88 32.83 -4.76
C VAL A 389 15.84 33.92 -4.57
N THR A 390 14.61 33.63 -4.97
CA THR A 390 13.45 34.50 -4.73
C THR A 390 12.37 33.75 -3.96
N PHE A 391 11.94 34.31 -2.83
CA PHE A 391 10.77 33.85 -2.09
C PHE A 391 9.62 34.82 -2.37
N SER A 392 8.56 34.33 -3.04
CA SER A 392 7.49 35.22 -3.52
C SER A 392 6.37 35.46 -2.51
N GLU A 393 6.06 34.47 -1.67
CA GLU A 393 4.86 34.51 -0.84
C GLU A 393 5.05 33.69 0.44
N TYR A 394 4.76 34.31 1.59
CA TYR A 394 4.60 33.59 2.85
C TYR A 394 3.12 33.58 3.22
N LYS A 395 2.57 32.43 3.59
CA LYS A 395 1.18 32.31 4.02
C LYS A 395 1.06 31.66 5.37
N ASN A 396 0.45 32.37 6.30
CA ASN A 396 -0.06 31.77 7.52
C ASN A 396 -1.41 31.11 7.23
N PHE A 397 -1.44 29.77 7.14
CA PHE A 397 -2.68 29.02 6.86
C PHE A 397 -3.51 28.72 8.12
N SER A 398 -3.07 29.11 9.32
CA SER A 398 -3.85 28.94 10.57
C SER A 398 -5.21 29.65 10.54
N THR A 399 -5.42 30.60 9.61
CA THR A 399 -6.65 31.37 9.45
C THR A 399 -7.34 31.16 8.09
N ALA A 400 -6.83 30.26 7.25
CA ALA A 400 -7.39 30.02 5.93
C ALA A 400 -8.73 29.27 6.06
N SER A 401 -9.82 29.87 5.58
CA SER A 401 -11.11 29.21 5.54
C SER A 401 -11.08 27.99 4.62
N GLU A 402 -11.86 26.97 4.94
CA GLU A 402 -11.95 25.70 4.20
C GLU A 402 -12.16 25.92 2.68
N GLY A 403 -12.94 26.94 2.30
CA GLY A 403 -13.16 27.33 0.90
C GLY A 403 -11.96 27.97 0.19
N ALA A 404 -11.02 28.59 0.90
CA ALA A 404 -9.78 29.12 0.34
C ALA A 404 -8.75 28.00 0.08
N LEU A 405 -8.69 27.00 0.97
CA LEU A 405 -7.86 25.80 0.80
C LEU A 405 -8.36 24.90 -0.33
N LEU A 406 -9.69 24.74 -0.48
CA LEU A 406 -10.30 23.97 -1.58
C LEU A 406 -10.09 24.60 -2.97
N LYS A 407 -10.09 25.94 -3.10
CA LYS A 407 -9.75 26.62 -4.39
C LYS A 407 -8.29 26.42 -4.80
N ILE A 408 -7.39 26.18 -3.84
CA ILE A 408 -5.94 26.00 -4.07
C ILE A 408 -5.61 24.55 -4.48
N GLY A 409 -6.45 23.58 -4.11
CA GLY A 409 -6.43 22.22 -4.66
C GLY A 409 -6.94 22.10 -6.11
N SER A 410 -7.51 23.17 -6.68
CA SER A 410 -8.15 23.15 -8.01
C SER A 410 -7.20 22.98 -9.21
N LEU A 411 -5.90 22.79 -8.99
CA LEU A 411 -4.98 22.37 -10.05
C LEU A 411 -5.30 20.94 -10.54
N VAL A 412 -6.06 20.16 -9.78
CA VAL A 412 -6.64 18.89 -10.24
C VAL A 412 -8.16 18.95 -10.05
N LYS A 413 -8.92 19.07 -11.15
CA LYS A 413 -10.38 18.93 -11.13
C LYS A 413 -10.72 17.47 -10.77
N ARG A 414 -10.90 17.12 -9.50
CA ARG A 414 -11.28 15.74 -9.15
C ARG A 414 -12.41 15.67 -8.12
N TRP A 415 -13.44 14.91 -8.48
CA TRP A 415 -14.63 14.62 -7.70
C TRP A 415 -14.33 13.45 -6.76
N VAL A 416 -14.55 13.64 -5.46
CA VAL A 416 -14.42 12.60 -4.45
C VAL A 416 -15.80 12.02 -4.18
N GLU A 417 -15.92 10.70 -4.20
CA GLU A 417 -17.19 10.00 -3.95
C GLU A 417 -17.75 10.34 -2.55
N PRO A 418 -19.04 10.72 -2.45
CA PRO A 418 -19.69 10.97 -1.16
C PRO A 418 -19.58 9.77 -0.22
N GLY A 419 -19.14 10.01 1.02
CA GLY A 419 -19.01 8.97 2.04
C GLY A 419 -17.64 8.27 2.09
N LYS A 420 -16.79 8.47 1.07
CA LYS A 420 -15.42 7.91 1.05
C LYS A 420 -14.54 8.46 2.17
N PHE A 421 -14.70 9.75 2.48
CA PHE A 421 -14.12 10.40 3.64
C PHE A 421 -15.21 11.10 4.44
N PHE A 422 -15.03 11.16 5.75
CA PHE A 422 -15.88 11.93 6.64
C PHE A 422 -15.05 12.57 7.74
N ARG A 423 -15.51 13.71 8.24
CA ARG A 423 -14.91 14.34 9.41
C ARG A 423 -15.44 13.65 10.66
N GLU A 424 -14.59 13.46 11.66
CA GLU A 424 -14.99 12.88 12.95
C GLU A 424 -16.15 13.65 13.59
N SER A 425 -16.18 14.97 13.43
CA SER A 425 -17.27 15.85 13.92
C SER A 425 -18.66 15.52 13.36
N MET A 426 -18.73 14.74 12.28
CA MET A 426 -19.98 14.26 11.67
C MET A 426 -20.50 12.99 12.34
N LEU A 427 -19.69 12.29 13.15
CA LEU A 427 -20.07 11.09 13.90
C LEU A 427 -20.92 11.44 15.13
N LYS A 428 -22.10 12.02 14.91
CA LYS A 428 -23.04 12.41 15.96
C LYS A 428 -24.34 11.63 15.81
N GLN A 429 -24.98 11.31 16.94
CA GLN A 429 -26.28 10.64 16.96
C GLN A 429 -27.30 11.44 16.14
N GLY A 430 -28.06 10.74 15.28
CA GLY A 430 -29.07 11.34 14.40
C GLY A 430 -28.53 11.87 13.08
N ASN A 431 -27.20 11.92 12.88
CA ASN A 431 -26.61 12.34 11.62
C ASN A 431 -26.55 11.15 10.63
N VAL A 432 -27.12 11.33 9.44
CA VAL A 432 -27.13 10.29 8.39
C VAL A 432 -25.87 10.42 7.54
N MET A 433 -25.02 9.40 7.61
CA MET A 433 -23.79 9.33 6.81
C MET A 433 -24.06 8.50 5.55
N VAL A 434 -23.77 9.08 4.38
CA VAL A 434 -23.68 8.31 3.14
C VAL A 434 -22.46 7.41 3.28
N MET A 435 -22.65 6.10 3.15
CA MET A 435 -21.55 5.17 2.92
C MET A 435 -21.49 4.89 1.42
N PRO A 436 -20.30 4.92 0.81
CA PRO A 436 -20.12 4.49 -0.57
C PRO A 436 -20.42 3.00 -0.67
N ASP A 437 -20.44 2.46 -1.88
CA ASP A 437 -20.61 1.01 -2.04
C ASP A 437 -19.41 0.28 -1.40
N ILE A 438 -19.63 -0.32 -0.22
CA ILE A 438 -18.58 -1.04 0.52
C ILE A 438 -18.51 -2.45 -0.04
N GLU A 439 -17.80 -2.59 -1.15
CA GLU A 439 -17.35 -3.89 -1.61
C GLU A 439 -16.21 -4.40 -0.72
N ASP A 440 -16.37 -5.59 -0.16
CA ASP A 440 -15.27 -6.25 0.52
C ASP A 440 -14.30 -6.84 -0.48
N ARG A 441 -13.29 -6.06 -0.83
CA ARG A 441 -12.21 -6.48 -1.74
C ARG A 441 -11.15 -7.34 -1.06
N MET A 442 -11.36 -7.67 0.20
CA MET A 442 -10.40 -8.39 1.01
C MET A 442 -10.58 -9.89 0.78
N PRO A 443 -9.57 -10.77 0.97
CA PRO A 443 -9.82 -12.18 0.77
C PRO A 443 -10.90 -12.57 1.77
N ARG A 444 -11.65 -13.62 1.44
CA ARG A 444 -12.59 -14.19 2.42
C ARG A 444 -11.82 -14.35 3.72
N ARG A 445 -12.25 -13.58 4.71
CA ARG A 445 -11.60 -13.51 6.00
C ARG A 445 -12.65 -13.45 7.05
N SER A 446 -12.38 -14.07 8.18
CA SER A 446 -13.36 -14.15 9.24
C SER A 446 -12.82 -13.61 10.54
N PHE A 447 -13.71 -13.01 11.33
CA PHE A 447 -13.41 -12.57 12.68
C PHE A 447 -13.17 -13.79 13.55
N LEU A 448 -11.99 -13.83 14.18
CA LEU A 448 -11.65 -14.87 15.12
C LEU A 448 -12.62 -14.89 16.32
N PRO A 449 -12.90 -16.07 16.88
CA PRO A 449 -13.58 -16.17 18.16
C PRO A 449 -12.81 -15.41 19.24
N PRO A 450 -13.49 -14.63 20.12
CA PRO A 450 -12.84 -13.83 21.16
C PRO A 450 -11.86 -14.61 22.04
N TRP A 451 -12.16 -15.89 22.33
CA TRP A 451 -11.30 -16.76 23.13
C TRP A 451 -9.95 -17.01 22.49
N ILE A 452 -9.89 -17.30 21.18
CA ILE A 452 -8.63 -17.48 20.46
C ILE A 452 -7.91 -16.13 20.36
N LEU A 453 -8.64 -15.08 20.01
CA LEU A 453 -8.10 -13.72 19.89
C LEU A 453 -7.39 -13.29 21.18
N SER A 454 -8.01 -13.50 22.35
CA SER A 454 -7.44 -13.09 23.65
C SER A 454 -6.09 -13.72 24.00
N LYS A 455 -5.67 -14.77 23.28
CA LYS A 455 -4.43 -15.51 23.51
C LYS A 455 -3.35 -15.23 22.45
N LEU A 456 -3.67 -14.46 21.41
CA LEU A 456 -2.68 -14.08 20.39
C LEU A 456 -1.85 -12.87 20.84
N PRO A 457 -0.53 -12.86 20.61
CA PRO A 457 0.31 -11.71 20.90
C PRO A 457 0.09 -10.61 19.84
N PHE A 458 -0.68 -9.57 20.17
CA PHE A 458 -0.96 -8.45 19.26
C PHE A 458 0.03 -7.28 19.33
N SER A 459 1.00 -7.30 20.25
CA SER A 459 2.05 -6.27 20.24
C SER A 459 2.96 -6.47 19.03
N THR A 460 3.27 -5.39 18.32
CA THR A 460 4.14 -5.40 17.12
C THR A 460 5.48 -6.11 17.36
N SER A 461 6.02 -6.00 18.58
CA SER A 461 7.24 -6.68 19.03
C SER A 461 7.14 -8.20 19.13
N ARG A 462 5.94 -8.75 19.36
CA ARG A 462 5.68 -10.17 19.64
C ARG A 462 4.97 -10.92 18.50
N LEU A 463 4.47 -10.21 17.48
CA LEU A 463 3.99 -10.82 16.22
C LEU A 463 4.97 -11.83 15.58
N PRO A 464 6.31 -11.69 15.67
CA PRO A 464 7.25 -12.70 15.17
C PRO A 464 7.17 -14.05 15.89
N GLU A 465 6.70 -14.09 17.14
CA GLU A 465 6.52 -15.33 17.92
C GLU A 465 5.47 -16.25 17.25
N LEU A 466 4.44 -15.65 16.65
CA LEU A 466 3.42 -16.39 15.88
C LEU A 466 4.00 -17.04 14.62
N LYS A 467 5.09 -16.48 14.06
CA LYS A 467 5.80 -17.04 12.90
C LYS A 467 6.83 -18.10 13.29
N GLY A 468 7.01 -18.37 14.59
CA GLY A 468 8.06 -19.28 15.08
C GLY A 468 9.48 -18.69 15.04
N PHE A 469 9.64 -17.40 14.70
CA PHE A 469 10.95 -16.76 14.73
C PHE A 469 11.33 -16.41 16.17
N SER A 470 12.23 -17.20 16.76
CA SER A 470 12.84 -16.87 18.04
C SER A 470 13.67 -15.58 17.93
N THR A 471 13.66 -14.75 18.98
CA THR A 471 14.55 -13.58 19.12
C THR A 471 16.03 -13.94 18.94
N HIS A 472 16.42 -15.19 19.19
CA HIS A 472 17.77 -15.71 18.97
C HIS A 472 18.16 -15.86 17.49
N GLU A 473 17.19 -16.07 16.61
CA GLU A 473 17.41 -16.28 15.17
C GLU A 473 17.65 -14.94 14.44
N ARG A 474 17.13 -13.84 15.01
CA ARG A 474 17.47 -12.48 14.59
C ARG A 474 18.94 -12.17 14.80
N ILE A 475 19.52 -12.54 15.96
CA ILE A 475 20.94 -12.29 16.24
C ILE A 475 21.83 -13.06 15.24
N ARG A 476 21.48 -14.30 14.89
CA ARG A 476 22.24 -15.05 13.86
C ARG A 476 22.10 -14.47 12.45
N ARG A 477 20.91 -14.02 12.03
CA ARG A 477 20.72 -13.36 10.72
C ARG A 477 21.37 -11.96 10.65
N TRP A 478 21.36 -11.21 11.75
CA TRP A 478 22.08 -9.92 11.84
C TRP A 478 23.61 -10.11 11.86
N SER A 479 24.12 -11.10 12.61
CA SER A 479 25.55 -11.43 12.62
C SER A 479 26.05 -12.00 11.29
N ALA A 480 25.20 -12.73 10.54
CA ALA A 480 25.54 -13.19 9.20
C ALA A 480 25.74 -12.02 8.22
N CYS A 481 24.90 -10.98 8.28
CA CYS A 481 25.04 -9.76 7.48
C CYS A 481 26.30 -8.93 7.81
N TYR A 482 26.78 -8.97 9.05
CA TYR A 482 28.01 -8.27 9.45
C TYR A 482 29.29 -9.06 9.18
N SER A 483 29.23 -10.39 9.11
CA SER A 483 30.42 -11.23 8.90
C SER A 483 30.92 -11.26 7.45
N THR A 484 30.06 -10.97 6.46
CA THR A 484 30.43 -10.96 5.04
C THR A 484 31.12 -9.67 4.59
N ARG A 485 31.16 -8.62 5.44
CA ARG A 485 31.79 -7.32 5.12
C ARG A 485 33.23 -7.16 5.65
N TRP A 486 33.82 -8.19 6.28
CA TRP A 486 35.16 -8.11 6.89
C TRP A 486 36.17 -9.18 6.44
N ARG A 487 35.98 -9.79 5.25
CA ARG A 487 36.96 -10.75 4.67
C ARG A 487 37.51 -10.36 3.29
N SER A 488 37.50 -9.08 2.91
CA SER A 488 38.10 -8.63 1.64
C SER A 488 38.92 -7.33 1.73
N ALA A 489 39.61 -7.09 2.84
CA ALA A 489 40.59 -6.01 2.94
C ALA A 489 41.77 -6.41 3.85
N ARG A 490 42.68 -7.23 3.33
CA ARG A 490 44.09 -7.24 3.76
C ARG A 490 44.98 -7.38 2.53
N GLY A 491 45.35 -6.22 1.97
CA GLY A 491 46.51 -6.08 1.09
C GLY A 491 47.82 -6.08 1.90
N PRO A 492 48.97 -6.17 1.21
CA PRO A 492 50.19 -6.79 1.73
C PRO A 492 51.00 -5.90 2.70
N ARG A 493 51.73 -6.57 3.62
CA ARG A 493 52.72 -5.95 4.50
C ARG A 493 53.93 -5.50 3.69
N ALA A 494 54.28 -4.22 3.79
CA ALA A 494 55.59 -3.69 3.42
C ALA A 494 56.64 -4.10 4.48
N ARG A 495 57.85 -4.38 4.02
CA ARG A 495 59.08 -4.05 4.74
C ARG A 495 59.61 -2.74 4.17
#